data_AF-A0A5J4WVS2-F1
#
_entry.id   AF-A0A5J4WVS2-F1
#
_cell.length_a   1.000
_cell.length_b   1.000
_cell.length_c   1.000
_cell.angle_alpha   90.00
_cell.angle_beta   90.00
_cell.angle_gamma   90.00
#
_symmetry.space_group_name_H-M   'P 1'
#
loop_
_entity.id
_entity.type
_entity.pdbx_description
1 polymer ?
#
loop_
_entity_poly.entity_id
_entity_poly.type
_entity_poly.pdbx_seq_one_letter_code
_entity_poly.pdbx_strand_id
1 'polypeptide(L)'
;MEAQLSNAQFEDFFEGLGNAPSILPDELTDYYLRCAGCECPDIRVRRLIGVAAEKFMSDILGDAYQLSKTRDDRPGVLTVQDLSAALNEHGIHIDRPQYVAESSTTGNIAFPK
;
A
#
# COMPACT_ATOMS: atom_id res chain seq x y z
N MET A 1 18.11 -13.60 8.36
CA MET A 1 18.66 -14.45 7.29
C MET A 1 18.19 -13.84 5.99
N GLU A 2 18.88 -12.78 5.53
CA GLU A 2 18.55 -12.18 4.24
C GLU A 2 19.01 -13.15 3.15
N ALA A 3 18.05 -13.72 2.43
CA ALA A 3 18.36 -14.54 1.27
C ALA A 3 18.93 -13.59 0.20
N GLN A 4 20.26 -13.55 0.06
CA GLN A 4 20.88 -12.98 -1.12
C GLN A 4 20.48 -13.87 -2.29
N LEU A 5 19.52 -13.41 -3.11
CA LEU A 5 19.26 -14.03 -4.40
C LEU A 5 20.56 -14.00 -5.20
N SER A 6 20.96 -15.16 -5.73
CA SER A 6 22.06 -15.18 -6.68
C SER A 6 21.61 -14.46 -7.96
N ASN A 7 22.51 -13.77 -8.64
CA ASN A 7 22.17 -13.03 -9.86
C ASN A 7 21.45 -13.91 -10.90
N ALA A 8 21.76 -15.21 -10.95
CA ALA A 8 21.07 -16.16 -11.81
C ALA A 8 19.57 -16.28 -11.50
N GLN A 9 19.20 -16.33 -10.21
CA GLN A 9 17.79 -16.43 -9.80
C GLN A 9 16.99 -15.17 -10.15
N PHE A 10 17.65 -14.01 -10.14
CA PHE A 10 17.01 -12.76 -10.54
C PHE A 10 16.76 -12.71 -12.05
N GLU A 11 17.73 -13.13 -12.86
CA GLU A 11 17.55 -13.21 -14.32
C GLU A 11 16.43 -14.18 -14.69
N ASP A 12 16.39 -15.37 -14.09
CA ASP A 12 15.31 -16.35 -14.30
C ASP A 12 13.93 -15.76 -13.95
N PHE A 13 13.86 -15.02 -12.83
CA PHE A 13 12.65 -14.30 -12.42
C PHE A 13 12.26 -13.21 -13.42
N PHE A 14 13.24 -12.41 -13.86
CA PHE A 14 13.02 -11.31 -14.78
C PHE A 14 12.57 -11.77 -16.17
N GLU A 15 13.12 -12.90 -16.65
CA GLU A 15 12.63 -13.58 -17.85
C GLU A 15 11.18 -14.07 -17.65
N GLY A 16 10.87 -14.62 -16.48
CA GLY A 16 9.53 -15.08 -16.11
C GLY A 16 8.45 -13.98 -16.20
N LEU A 17 8.78 -12.72 -15.92
CA LEU A 17 7.84 -11.59 -15.99
C LEU A 17 7.27 -11.36 -17.40
N GLY A 18 7.95 -11.80 -18.45
CA GLY A 18 7.42 -11.74 -19.81
C GLY A 18 6.16 -12.60 -20.00
N ASN A 19 6.06 -13.70 -19.25
CA ASN A 19 5.00 -14.71 -19.39
C ASN A 19 3.95 -14.67 -18.28
N ALA A 20 4.27 -14.04 -17.14
CA ALA A 20 3.36 -13.89 -16.01
C ALA A 20 2.86 -12.43 -15.91
N PRO A 21 1.58 -12.15 -16.25
CA PRO A 21 1.02 -10.82 -16.04
C PRO A 21 0.89 -10.51 -14.54
N SER A 22 1.20 -9.28 -14.14
CA SER A 22 0.93 -8.76 -12.80
C SER A 22 -0.58 -8.57 -12.58
N ILE A 23 -1.01 -8.51 -11.32
CA ILE A 23 -2.39 -8.16 -10.95
C ILE A 23 -2.73 -6.74 -11.43
N LEU A 24 -1.76 -5.83 -11.37
CA LEU A 24 -1.84 -4.50 -11.96
C LEU A 24 -1.71 -4.59 -13.49
N PRO A 25 -2.67 -4.04 -14.26
CA PRO A 25 -2.58 -4.00 -15.72
C PRO A 25 -1.37 -3.20 -16.21
N ASP A 26 -0.78 -3.63 -17.33
CA ASP A 26 0.43 -3.02 -17.91
C ASP A 26 0.19 -1.54 -18.30
N GLU A 27 -1.03 -1.18 -18.71
CA GLU A 27 -1.44 0.18 -19.03
C GLU A 27 -1.49 1.09 -17.80
N LEU A 28 -1.88 0.54 -16.64
CA LEU A 28 -1.94 1.31 -15.39
C LEU A 28 -0.54 1.67 -14.93
N THR A 29 0.39 0.71 -14.99
CA THR A 29 1.80 0.98 -14.67
C THR A 29 2.41 1.98 -15.64
N ASP A 30 2.14 1.84 -16.94
CA ASP A 30 2.61 2.80 -17.96
C ASP A 30 2.07 4.22 -17.70
N TYR A 31 0.78 4.36 -17.36
CA TYR A 31 0.20 5.65 -17.00
C TYR A 31 0.94 6.30 -15.82
N TYR A 32 1.14 5.58 -14.71
CA TYR A 32 1.83 6.14 -13.55
C TYR A 32 3.33 6.41 -13.81
N LEU A 33 3.99 5.60 -14.65
CA LEU A 33 5.36 5.87 -15.06
C LEU A 33 5.47 7.17 -15.86
N ARG A 34 4.55 7.41 -16.80
CA ARG A 34 4.50 8.67 -17.55
C ARG A 34 4.20 9.86 -16.65
N CYS A 35 3.31 9.71 -15.67
CA CYS A 35 3.06 10.75 -14.66
C CYS A 35 4.34 11.10 -13.86
N ALA A 36 5.21 10.12 -13.62
CA ALA A 36 6.51 10.33 -12.98
C ALA A 36 7.61 10.83 -13.94
N GLY A 37 7.32 10.97 -15.23
CA GLY A 37 8.30 11.38 -16.26
C GLY A 37 9.22 10.25 -16.74
N CYS A 38 8.83 8.99 -16.52
CA CYS A 38 9.57 7.80 -16.96
C CYS A 38 8.83 7.09 -18.09
N GLU A 39 9.55 6.68 -19.13
CA GLU A 39 9.01 5.85 -20.21
C GLU A 39 9.83 4.56 -20.30
N CYS A 40 9.15 3.41 -20.19
CA CYS A 40 9.77 2.10 -20.24
C CYS A 40 9.14 1.26 -21.36
N PRO A 41 9.82 1.09 -22.51
CA PRO A 41 9.27 0.28 -23.60
C PRO A 41 9.25 -1.22 -23.26
N ASP A 42 10.17 -1.67 -22.40
CA ASP A 42 10.23 -3.07 -21.97
C ASP A 42 9.06 -3.41 -21.02
N ILE A 43 8.22 -4.35 -21.46
CA ILE A 43 7.09 -4.85 -20.68
C ILE A 43 7.51 -5.52 -19.37
N ARG A 44 8.71 -6.13 -19.33
CA ARG A 44 9.23 -6.79 -18.13
C ARG A 44 9.51 -5.80 -17.02
N VAL A 45 9.99 -4.61 -17.37
CA VAL A 45 10.23 -3.51 -16.40
C VAL A 45 8.91 -2.98 -15.86
N ARG A 46 7.91 -2.77 -16.72
CA ARG A 46 6.57 -2.37 -16.28
C ARG A 46 5.96 -3.42 -15.34
N ARG A 47 6.07 -4.70 -15.67
CA ARG A 47 5.58 -5.79 -14.81
C ARG A 47 6.37 -5.92 -13.52
N LEU A 48 7.68 -5.73 -13.55
CA LEU A 48 8.51 -5.72 -12.34
C LEU A 48 8.02 -4.66 -11.36
N ILE A 49 7.73 -3.45 -11.85
CA ILE A 49 7.19 -2.36 -11.03
C ILE A 49 5.79 -2.71 -10.51
N GLY A 50 4.93 -3.32 -11.35
CA GLY A 50 3.63 -3.82 -10.94
C GLY A 50 3.71 -4.83 -9.79
N VAL A 51 4.55 -5.86 -9.94
CA VAL A 51 4.80 -6.89 -8.92
C VAL A 51 5.42 -6.29 -7.65
N ALA A 52 6.32 -5.32 -7.78
CA ALA A 52 6.90 -4.63 -6.64
C ALA A 52 5.84 -3.84 -5.85
N ALA A 53 4.93 -3.14 -6.54
CA ALA A 53 3.81 -2.44 -5.92
C ALA A 53 2.84 -3.43 -5.24
N GLU A 54 2.55 -4.56 -5.86
CA GLU A 54 1.72 -5.63 -5.27
C GLU A 54 2.35 -6.22 -4.02
N LYS A 55 3.67 -6.48 -4.04
CA LYS A 55 4.40 -6.96 -2.88
C LYS A 55 4.35 -5.95 -1.75
N PHE A 56 4.59 -4.67 -2.06
CA PHE A 56 4.51 -3.58 -1.08
C PHE A 56 3.14 -3.49 -0.41
N MET A 57 2.06 -3.52 -1.20
CA MET A 57 0.70 -3.54 -0.66
C MET A 57 0.44 -4.79 0.19
N SER A 58 0.91 -5.95 -0.26
CA SER A 58 0.73 -7.23 0.45
C SER A 58 1.44 -7.25 1.80
N ASP A 59 2.61 -6.62 1.91
CA ASP A 59 3.35 -6.53 3.17
C ASP A 59 2.62 -5.65 4.17
N ILE A 60 2.22 -4.44 3.77
CA ILE A 60 1.45 -3.52 4.64
C ILE A 60 0.13 -4.16 5.09
N LEU A 61 -0.58 -4.81 4.18
CA LEU A 61 -1.85 -5.48 4.51
C LEU A 61 -1.64 -6.69 5.40
N GLY A 62 -0.52 -7.41 5.25
CA GLY A 62 -0.12 -8.50 6.14
C GLY A 62 0.06 -8.01 7.57
N ASP A 63 0.78 -6.91 7.76
CA ASP A 63 1.03 -6.28 9.06
C ASP A 63 -0.28 -5.78 9.68
N ALA A 64 -1.08 -5.04 8.90
CA ALA A 64 -2.37 -4.53 9.35
C ALA A 64 -3.36 -5.65 9.69
N TYR A 65 -3.30 -6.79 8.97
CA TYR A 65 -4.12 -7.95 9.26
C TYR A 65 -3.75 -8.58 10.60
N GLN A 66 -2.47 -8.69 10.96
CA GLN A 66 -2.07 -9.19 12.28
C GLN A 66 -2.62 -8.30 13.39
N LEU A 67 -2.52 -6.98 13.24
CA LEU A 67 -3.09 -6.01 14.18
C LEU A 67 -4.60 -6.18 14.31
N SER A 68 -5.33 -6.32 13.18
CA SER A 68 -6.77 -6.56 13.20
C SER A 68 -7.16 -7.87 13.89
N LYS A 69 -6.32 -8.91 13.78
CA LYS A 69 -6.56 -10.24 14.34
C LYS A 69 -6.33 -10.29 15.85
N THR A 70 -5.37 -9.53 16.37
CA THR A 70 -5.06 -9.48 17.81
C THR A 70 -6.06 -8.63 18.61
N ARG A 71 -6.96 -7.89 17.94
CA ARG A 71 -7.98 -7.07 18.59
C ARG A 71 -9.20 -7.89 19.00
N ASP A 72 -9.64 -7.69 20.24
CA ASP A 72 -10.79 -8.40 20.81
C ASP A 72 -12.15 -7.90 20.30
N ASP A 73 -12.25 -6.64 19.90
CA ASP A 73 -13.54 -5.99 19.59
C ASP A 73 -14.15 -6.48 18.26
N ARG A 74 -13.33 -6.66 17.20
CA ARG A 74 -13.77 -7.09 15.85
C ARG A 74 -12.64 -7.77 15.03
N PRO A 75 -12.27 -9.02 15.36
CA PRO A 75 -11.23 -9.72 14.62
C PRO A 75 -11.63 -9.88 13.14
N GLY A 76 -10.74 -9.46 12.23
CA GLY A 76 -10.91 -9.62 10.77
C GLY A 76 -11.54 -8.43 10.04
N VAL A 77 -11.83 -7.32 10.72
CA VAL A 77 -12.19 -6.05 10.05
C VAL A 77 -10.95 -5.16 9.97
N LEU A 78 -10.52 -4.80 8.76
CA LEU A 78 -9.43 -3.85 8.57
C LEU A 78 -9.93 -2.43 8.90
N THR A 79 -9.47 -1.86 10.01
CA THR A 79 -9.81 -0.50 10.41
C THR A 79 -8.69 0.48 10.07
N VAL A 80 -9.03 1.78 10.02
CA VAL A 80 -8.04 2.85 9.82
C VAL A 80 -6.97 2.86 10.90
N GLN A 81 -7.32 2.44 12.13
CA GLN A 81 -6.36 2.35 13.22
C GLN A 81 -5.31 1.26 12.98
N ASP A 82 -5.72 0.10 12.45
CA ASP A 82 -4.79 -1.00 12.14
C ASP A 82 -3.86 -0.59 10.99
N LEU A 83 -4.44 -0.01 9.94
CA LEU A 83 -3.67 0.45 8.79
C LEU A 83 -2.71 1.60 9.15
N SER A 84 -3.16 2.56 9.97
CA SER A 84 -2.32 3.66 10.44
C SER A 84 -1.15 3.17 11.30
N ALA A 85 -1.37 2.14 12.12
CA ALA A 85 -0.30 1.55 12.91
C ALA A 85 0.70 0.79 12.03
N ALA A 86 0.22 -0.04 11.09
CA ALA A 86 1.07 -0.74 10.13
C ALA A 86 1.91 0.23 9.30
N LEU A 87 1.30 1.27 8.73
CA LEU A 87 2.01 2.26 7.92
C LEU A 87 3.05 3.08 8.71
N ASN A 88 2.84 3.25 10.02
CA ASN A 88 3.79 3.94 10.87
C ASN A 88 5.13 3.19 10.98
N GLU A 89 5.10 1.85 10.94
CA GLU A 89 6.31 1.01 10.91
C GLU A 89 7.09 1.18 9.60
N HIS A 90 6.38 1.47 8.51
CA HIS A 90 6.96 1.80 7.19
C HIS A 90 7.32 3.28 7.03
N GLY A 91 7.20 4.10 8.10
CA GLY A 91 7.55 5.53 8.10
C GLY A 91 6.50 6.47 7.51
N ILE A 92 5.28 5.99 7.27
CA ILE A 92 4.17 6.77 6.72
C ILE A 92 3.20 7.15 7.85
N HIS A 93 3.06 8.45 8.14
CA HIS A 93 2.20 8.95 9.21
C HIS A 93 0.82 9.36 8.68
N ILE A 94 -0.24 8.77 9.25
CA ILE A 94 -1.63 9.12 8.94
C ILE A 94 -2.28 9.74 10.18
N ASP A 95 -2.29 11.06 10.25
CA ASP A 95 -3.04 11.80 11.27
C ASP A 95 -4.46 12.07 10.79
N ARG A 96 -5.32 11.05 10.85
CA ARG A 96 -6.75 11.21 10.59
C ARG A 96 -7.48 11.56 11.88
N PRO A 97 -8.00 12.79 12.06
CA PRO A 97 -8.80 13.12 13.23
C PRO A 97 -10.09 12.29 13.23
N GLN A 98 -10.48 11.77 14.40
CA GLN A 98 -11.69 10.95 14.54
C GLN A 98 -12.97 11.76 14.29
N TYR A 99 -12.90 13.07 14.44
CA TYR A 99 -14.00 14.00 14.20
C TYR A 99 -13.45 15.29 13.58
N VAL A 100 -14.07 15.73 12.48
CA VAL A 100 -13.88 17.08 11.95
C VAL A 100 -15.02 17.90 12.52
N ALA A 101 -14.72 18.83 13.43
CA ALA A 101 -15.70 19.85 13.78
C ALA A 101 -15.89 20.72 12.54
N GLU A 102 -17.02 20.58 11.86
CA GLU A 102 -17.40 21.54 10.85
C GLU A 102 -17.46 22.91 11.53
N SER A 103 -16.54 23.80 11.18
CA SER A 103 -16.66 25.21 11.55
C SER A 103 -17.70 25.87 10.66
N SER A 104 -18.94 25.39 10.73
CA SER A 104 -20.09 26.21 10.39
C SER A 104 -20.29 27.14 11.56
N THR A 105 -19.81 28.38 11.42
CA THR A 105 -20.31 29.55 12.12
C THR A 105 -20.38 29.42 13.64
N THR A 106 -19.44 30.06 14.33
CA THR A 106 -19.59 30.50 15.73
C THR A 106 -20.97 31.10 15.93
N GLY A 107 -21.89 30.32 16.51
CA GLY A 107 -23.28 30.67 16.65
C GLY A 107 -23.93 29.83 17.74
N ASN A 108 -23.44 30.01 18.97
CA ASN A 108 -24.18 29.79 20.22
C ASN A 108 -25.04 28.51 20.29
N ILE A 109 -24.42 27.37 20.61
CA ILE A 109 -25.14 26.30 21.30
C ILE A 109 -24.47 26.05 22.64
N ALA A 110 -25.11 26.59 23.68
CA ALA A 110 -24.78 26.29 25.07
C ALA A 110 -25.08 24.81 25.34
N PHE A 111 -24.08 24.08 25.84
CA PHE A 111 -24.29 22.75 26.42
C PHE A 111 -24.89 22.91 27.82
N PRO A 112 -26.10 22.39 28.10
CA PRO A 112 -26.59 22.31 29.48
C PRO A 112 -25.81 21.25 30.26
N LYS A 113 -25.61 21.54 31.56
CA LYS A 113 -24.88 20.74 32.55
C LYS A 113 -25.49 19.37 32.79
#